data_AF-A0A1M6IWJ9-F1
#
_entry.id   AF-A0A1M6IWJ9-F1
#
_cell.length_a   1.000
_cell.length_b   1.000
_cell.length_c   1.000
_cell.angle_alpha   90.00
_cell.angle_beta   90.00
_cell.angle_gamma   90.00
#
_symmetry.space_group_name_H-M   'P 1'
#
loop_
_entity.id
_entity.type
_entity.pdbx_description
1 polymer ?
#
loop_
_entity_poly.entity_id
_entity_poly.type
_entity_poly.pdbx_seq_one_letter_code
_entity_poly.pdbx_strand_id
1 'polypeptide(L)' 'MTKQTEAFTKYHRYQLVHGDDADFISYQRHLGDGVWQTFSTWMIPRTDCH' A
#
# COMPACT_ATOMS: atom_id res chain seq x y z
N MET A 1 8.72 33.01 8.55
CA MET A 1 8.64 31.72 9.27
C MET A 1 7.47 30.94 8.70
N THR A 2 7.74 30.05 7.74
CA THR A 2 6.77 29.33 6.93
C THR A 2 6.17 28.15 7.70
N LYS A 3 5.03 28.37 8.36
CA LYS A 3 4.20 27.29 8.94
C LYS A 3 3.05 26.93 8.00
N GLN A 4 3.34 26.40 6.81
CA GLN A 4 2.30 25.86 5.92
C GLN A 4 2.68 24.56 5.19
N THR A 5 3.79 23.91 5.57
CA THR A 5 4.27 22.69 4.90
C THR A 5 4.00 21.39 5.67
N GLU A 6 3.13 21.42 6.69
CA GLU A 6 2.80 20.23 7.50
C GLU A 6 1.37 19.70 7.28
N ALA A 7 0.46 20.51 6.72
CA ALA A 7 -0.95 20.13 6.55
C ALA A 7 -1.23 19.33 5.26
N PHE A 8 -0.34 19.41 4.25
CA PHE A 8 -0.42 18.58 3.03
C PHE A 8 0.30 17.23 3.19
N THR A 9 0.90 16.97 4.35
CA THR A 9 2.01 16.01 4.49
C THR A 9 1.59 14.55 4.66
N LYS A 10 0.34 14.19 4.98
CA LYS A 10 0.03 12.77 5.31
C LYS A 10 -1.36 12.27 4.92
N TYR A 11 -1.88 12.66 3.77
CA TYR A 11 -3.01 11.93 3.20
C TYR A 11 -2.49 10.78 2.34
N HIS A 12 -2.27 9.63 2.99
CA HIS A 12 -1.99 8.38 2.31
C HIS A 12 -3.30 7.76 1.82
N ARG A 13 -3.32 7.31 0.57
CA ARG A 13 -4.37 6.41 0.08
C ARG A 13 -3.83 5.00 0.04
N TYR A 14 -4.63 4.06 0.54
CA TYR A 14 -4.30 2.63 0.54
C TYR A 14 -5.16 1.89 -0.47
N GLN A 15 -4.60 0.82 -1.05
CA GLN A 15 -5.30 -0.11 -1.93
C GLN A 15 -4.86 -1.53 -1.61
N LEU A 16 -5.83 -2.45 -1.51
CA LEU A 16 -5.58 -3.88 -1.34
C LEU A 16 -5.98 -4.61 -2.63
N VAL A 17 -5.12 -5.49 -3.11
CA VAL A 17 -5.30 -6.26 -4.35
C VAL A 17 -4.95 -7.72 -4.09
N HIS A 18 -5.69 -8.64 -4.72
CA HIS A 18 -5.33 -10.06 -4.77
C HIS A 18 -4.49 -10.31 -6.03
N GLY A 19 -3.35 -10.99 -5.89
CA GLY A 19 -2.47 -11.34 -6.99
C GLY A 19 -2.39 -12.84 -7.22
N ASP A 20 -1.90 -13.25 -8.38
CA ASP A 20 -1.67 -14.68 -8.67
C ASP A 20 -0.42 -15.20 -7.94
N ASP A 21 0.62 -14.36 -7.82
CA ASP A 21 1.89 -14.69 -7.16
C ASP A 21 1.90 -14.42 -5.64
N ALA A 22 0.88 -13.71 -5.13
CA ALA A 22 0.69 -13.42 -3.72
C ALA A 22 -0.80 -13.21 -3.43
N ASP A 23 -1.33 -13.86 -2.39
CA ASP A 23 -2.77 -13.79 -2.10
C ASP A 23 -3.21 -12.33 -1.79
N PHE A 24 -2.35 -11.51 -1.18
CA PHE A 24 -2.68 -10.11 -0.91
C PHE A 24 -1.49 -9.17 -1.05
N ILE A 25 -1.66 -8.08 -1.79
CA ILE A 25 -0.71 -6.98 -1.91
C ILE A 25 -1.40 -5.68 -1.50
N SER A 26 -0.77 -4.94 -0.60
CA SER A 26 -1.19 -3.59 -0.22
C SER A 26 -0.27 -2.55 -0.84
N TYR A 27 -0.88 -1.54 -1.45
CA TYR A 27 -0.21 -0.37 -1.98
C TYR A 27 -0.56 0.86 -1.16
N GLN A 28 0.39 1.78 -1.09
CA GLN A 28 0.18 3.14 -0.60
C GLN A 28 0.60 4.13 -1.67
N ARG A 29 -0.03 5.29 -1.68
CA ARG A 29 0.49 6.47 -2.38
C ARG A 29 0.28 7.71 -1.57
N HIS A 30 1.20 8.67 -1.71
CA HIS A 30 0.95 10.01 -1.23
C HIS A 30 -0.03 10.70 -2.18
N LEU A 31 -0.95 11.50 -1.64
CA LEU A 31 -1.91 12.22 -2.48
C LEU A 31 -1.21 13.21 -3.44
N GLY A 32 0.01 13.64 -3.12
CA GLY A 32 0.76 14.66 -3.87
C GLY A 32 1.65 14.13 -5.00
N ASP A 33 2.11 12.88 -4.95
CA ASP A 33 3.01 12.32 -5.99
C ASP A 33 2.25 11.46 -7.01
N GLY A 34 1.09 10.91 -6.63
CA GLY A 34 0.30 10.02 -7.48
C GLY A 34 0.94 8.66 -7.74
N VAL A 35 2.12 8.38 -7.16
CA VAL A 35 2.90 7.16 -7.39
C VAL A 35 2.51 6.11 -6.36
N TRP A 36 2.05 4.97 -6.84
CA TRP A 36 1.79 3.81 -5.98
C TRP A 36 3.08 3.07 -5.65
N GLN A 37 3.23 2.72 -4.38
CA GLN A 37 4.35 1.94 -3.85
C GLN A 37 3.79 0.75 -3.08
N THR A 38 4.48 -0.39 -3.15
CA THR A 38 4.14 -1.57 -2.35
C THR A 38 4.43 -1.28 -0.88
N PHE A 39 3.42 -1.45 -0.02
CA PHE A 39 3.53 -1.25 1.42
C PHE A 39 3.76 -2.57 2.16
N SER A 40 3.01 -3.61 1.81
CA SER A 40 3.13 -4.95 2.39
C SER A 40 2.54 -5.99 1.45
N THR A 41 3.11 -7.20 1.49
CA THR A 41 2.66 -8.36 0.71
C THR A 41 2.52 -9.55 1.64
N TRP A 42 1.39 -10.26 1.52
CA TRP A 42 1.09 -11.46 2.29
C TRP A 42 0.78 -12.63 1.35
N MET A 43 1.22 -13.79 1.76
CA MET A 43 0.87 -15.08 1.17
C MET A 43 0.26 -15.92 2.28
N ILE A 44 -0.90 -16.51 2.02
CA ILE A 44 -1.55 -17.46 2.90
C ILE A 44 -1.04 -18.84 2.49
N PRO A 45 -0.23 -19.53 3.33
CA PRO A 45 0.24 -20.85 3.01
C PRO A 45 -0.95 -21.77 2.72
N ARG A 46 -0.99 -22.32 1.51
CA ARG A 46 -1.96 -23.35 1.18
C ARG A 46 -1.41 -24.65 1.74
N THR A 47 -2.06 -25.19 2.76
CA THR A 47 -1.83 -26.57 3.15
C THR A 47 -2.38 -27.45 2.04
N ASP A 48 -1.50 -27.99 1.22
CA ASP A 48 -1.88 -29.10 0.34
C ASP A 48 -2.36 -30.24 1.23
N CYS A 49 -3.67 -30.48 1.22
CA CYS A 49 -4.24 -31.71 1.78
C CYS A 49 -3.91 -32.83 0.78
N HIS A 50 -2.74 -33.44 0.96
CA HIS A 50 -2.40 -34.73 0.35
C HIS A 50 -3.21 -35.87 0.97
#